data_AF-A0A1B8S9N7-F1
#
_entry.id   AF-A0A1B8S9N7-F1
#
_cell.length_a   1.000
_cell.length_b   1.000
_cell.length_c   1.000
_cell.angle_alpha   90.00
_cell.angle_beta   90.00
_cell.angle_gamma   90.00
#
_symmetry.space_group_name_H-M   'P 1'
#
loop_
_entity.id
_entity.type
_entity.pdbx_description
1 polymer ?
#
loop_
_entity_poly.entity_id
_entity_poly.type
_entity_poly.pdbx_seq_one_letter_code
_entity_poly.pdbx_strand_id
1 'polypeptide(L)'
;MTTAAVFRAVRTVGTALPSEAIPRANELRLPGQTAEAYQLPPGMAINAAIARAWEAMLGAHAKWRAALEKLPAGDPATKLTRERWLLPLLYELGWGRPEANSGGLVVPPGLGETEAPHFPVSHRLSWPDAADPVVWAPLHLLGAGVDLDTKTPSVTARAPQAMLQDYLNREDRALWGVLSNGRVLRLLRDASALTRQSFAEFDLDAIFTDQLYADFRVLFLTLHASRFAPQLDEKTAKAAKKAAAEDTDAGDDEDADLDQAVPRLDNCLLERWRTTAIDDGARAMLNLRDGVAVALQELGTGFVSHPANTALRDTLAAAADADKDLHRALLHIAYRLIVLFVVEDRDLLHPADASAAARRLYADYFSTARLRRLAGEPIGGWHTDLWEAHQIVTD
;
A
#
# COMPACT_ATOMS: atom_id res chain seq x y z
N MET A 1 -7.34 6.61 -10.45
CA MET A 1 -6.15 6.29 -11.26
C MET A 1 -5.47 5.12 -10.62
N THR A 2 -5.52 3.94 -11.24
CA THR A 2 -4.85 2.74 -10.75
C THR A 2 -3.37 2.83 -11.11
N THR A 3 -2.53 2.92 -10.09
CA THR A 3 -1.08 2.85 -10.13
C THR A 3 -0.70 1.49 -10.72
N ALA A 4 -0.18 1.42 -11.95
CA ALA A 4 0.55 0.24 -12.38
C ALA A 4 1.78 0.12 -11.46
N ALA A 5 1.89 -1.04 -10.84
CA ALA A 5 2.59 -1.20 -9.59
C ALA A 5 4.11 -1.28 -9.83
N VAL A 6 4.88 -0.47 -9.08
CA VAL A 6 6.34 -0.60 -8.94
C VAL A 6 6.74 -2.03 -8.53
N PHE A 7 5.79 -2.76 -7.93
CA PHE A 7 5.92 -4.10 -7.40
C PHE A 7 4.91 -5.00 -8.12
N ARG A 8 5.39 -6.05 -8.80
CA ARG A 8 4.56 -6.90 -9.66
C ARG A 8 3.54 -7.72 -8.88
N ALA A 9 3.83 -8.05 -7.64
CA ALA A 9 3.04 -8.92 -6.76
C ALA A 9 2.41 -8.17 -5.58
N VAL A 10 2.38 -6.83 -5.61
CA VAL A 10 1.75 -6.00 -4.58
C VAL A 10 0.65 -5.15 -5.19
N ARG A 11 -0.54 -5.22 -4.59
CA ARG A 11 -1.72 -4.50 -5.08
C ARG A 11 -2.43 -3.79 -3.93
N THR A 12 -2.71 -2.51 -4.09
CA THR A 12 -3.53 -1.73 -3.15
C THR A 12 -4.90 -1.47 -3.73
N VAL A 13 -5.95 -1.75 -2.97
CA VAL A 13 -7.34 -1.49 -3.31
C VAL A 13 -7.92 -0.55 -2.25
N GLY A 14 -8.68 0.46 -2.68
CA GLY A 14 -9.29 1.41 -1.75
C GLY A 14 -8.25 2.30 -1.06
N THR A 15 -8.46 2.58 0.23
CA THR A 15 -7.64 3.55 0.98
C THR A 15 -6.90 2.94 2.17
N ALA A 16 -7.09 1.65 2.48
CA ALA A 16 -6.58 0.94 3.66
C ALA A 16 -5.13 1.36 3.93
N LEU A 17 -4.25 1.02 2.98
CA LEU A 17 -2.92 1.57 2.85
C LEU A 17 -2.81 2.15 1.42
N PRO A 18 -2.74 3.48 1.25
CA PRO A 18 -2.69 4.12 -0.07
C PRO A 18 -1.49 3.62 -0.90
N SER A 19 -1.63 3.60 -2.23
CA SER A 19 -0.57 3.12 -3.15
C SER A 19 0.75 3.86 -2.99
N GLU A 20 0.70 5.13 -2.58
CA GLU A 20 1.84 6.02 -2.40
C GLU A 20 2.69 5.63 -1.19
N ALA A 21 2.10 4.92 -0.22
CA ALA A 21 2.82 4.42 0.94
C ALA A 21 3.83 3.33 0.53
N ILE A 22 3.49 2.50 -0.46
CA ILE A 22 4.28 1.32 -0.84
C ILE A 22 5.71 1.66 -1.30
N PRO A 23 5.94 2.53 -2.32
CA PRO A 23 7.29 2.88 -2.75
C PRO A 23 8.07 3.64 -1.66
N ARG A 24 7.39 4.43 -0.82
CA ARG A 24 8.05 5.16 0.26
C ARG A 24 8.45 4.28 1.43
N ALA A 25 7.62 3.29 1.75
CA ALA A 25 7.98 2.24 2.68
C ALA A 25 9.26 1.55 2.17
N ASN A 26 9.31 1.23 0.88
CA ASN A 26 10.49 0.66 0.25
C ASN A 26 11.72 1.60 0.37
N GLU A 27 11.58 2.89 0.11
CA GLU A 27 12.70 3.84 0.21
C GLU A 27 13.10 4.19 1.65
N LEU A 28 12.46 3.59 2.66
CA LEU A 28 12.64 3.92 4.08
C LEU A 28 12.30 5.39 4.41
N ARG A 29 11.28 5.95 3.73
CA ARG A 29 10.85 7.35 3.83
C ARG A 29 9.54 7.55 4.63
N LEU A 30 9.05 6.51 5.28
CA LEU A 30 7.91 6.57 6.19
C LEU A 30 8.36 6.59 7.66
N PRO A 31 7.51 7.11 8.57
CA PRO A 31 7.84 7.17 10.00
C PRO A 31 8.20 5.80 10.61
N GLY A 32 9.15 5.77 11.55
CA GLY A 32 9.48 4.56 12.31
C GLY A 32 10.20 3.46 11.50
N GLN A 33 11.01 3.82 10.51
CA GLN A 33 11.77 2.88 9.67
C GLN A 33 13.25 2.78 10.07
N THR A 34 13.52 2.62 11.36
CA THR A 34 14.86 2.31 11.91
C THR A 34 14.91 0.87 12.42
N ALA A 35 16.11 0.32 12.61
CA ALA A 35 16.28 -1.05 13.10
C ALA A 35 15.59 -1.26 14.47
N GLU A 36 15.68 -0.27 15.35
CA GLU A 36 15.04 -0.25 16.67
C GLU A 36 13.52 -0.24 16.56
N ALA A 37 12.97 0.56 15.63
CA ALA A 37 11.52 0.60 15.41
C ALA A 37 10.99 -0.71 14.80
N TYR A 38 11.82 -1.45 14.05
CA TYR A 38 11.53 -2.83 13.65
C TYR A 38 11.84 -3.85 14.74
N GLN A 39 12.25 -3.43 15.95
CA GLN A 39 12.56 -4.32 17.07
C GLN A 39 13.58 -5.40 16.67
N LEU A 40 14.51 -5.05 15.78
CA LEU A 40 15.55 -5.96 15.32
C LEU A 40 16.60 -6.17 16.42
N PRO A 41 17.28 -7.33 16.45
CA PRO A 41 18.38 -7.56 17.36
C PRO A 41 19.46 -6.47 17.30
N PRO A 42 20.13 -6.14 18.41
CA PRO A 42 21.20 -5.14 18.41
C PRO A 42 22.27 -5.42 17.34
N GLY A 43 22.59 -4.40 16.55
CA GLY A 43 23.57 -4.50 15.45
C GLY A 43 23.01 -5.08 14.14
N MET A 44 21.75 -5.54 14.09
CA MET A 44 21.13 -6.04 12.86
C MET A 44 20.55 -4.89 12.02
N ALA A 45 21.12 -4.67 10.84
CA ALA A 45 20.56 -3.74 9.86
C ALA A 45 19.25 -4.26 9.25
N ILE A 46 18.33 -3.35 8.90
CA ILE A 46 17.04 -3.68 8.28
C ILE A 46 17.21 -4.57 7.04
N ASN A 47 18.11 -4.20 6.12
CA ASN A 47 18.35 -4.97 4.91
C ASN A 47 18.93 -6.37 5.20
N ALA A 48 19.72 -6.51 6.28
CA ALA A 48 20.23 -7.82 6.69
C ALA A 48 19.12 -8.70 7.27
N ALA A 49 18.19 -8.12 8.05
CA ALA A 49 17.02 -8.83 8.54
C ALA A 49 16.11 -9.31 7.39
N ILE A 50 15.84 -8.44 6.40
CA ILE A 50 15.07 -8.80 5.22
C ILE A 50 15.75 -9.93 4.43
N ALA A 51 17.06 -9.82 4.17
CA ALA A 51 17.80 -10.84 3.44
C ALA A 51 17.77 -12.20 4.18
N ARG A 52 17.92 -12.19 5.50
CA ARG A 52 17.81 -13.42 6.31
C ARG A 52 16.41 -14.03 6.22
N ALA A 53 15.37 -13.22 6.38
CA ALA A 53 13.99 -13.65 6.29
C ALA A 53 13.69 -14.23 4.89
N TRP A 54 14.20 -13.59 3.84
CA TRP A 54 14.05 -14.04 2.45
C TRP A 54 14.58 -15.45 2.23
N GLU A 55 15.83 -15.70 2.63
CA GLU A 55 16.47 -17.02 2.48
C GLU A 55 15.72 -18.11 3.27
N ALA A 56 15.29 -17.81 4.50
CA ALA A 56 14.51 -18.73 5.30
C ALA A 56 13.17 -19.07 4.63
N MET A 57 12.48 -18.06 4.08
CA MET A 57 11.15 -18.23 3.50
C MET A 57 11.18 -18.86 2.10
N LEU A 58 12.22 -18.66 1.29
CA LEU A 58 12.39 -19.40 0.03
C LEU A 58 12.40 -20.91 0.27
N GLY A 59 13.18 -21.37 1.24
CA GLY A 59 13.28 -22.78 1.61
C GLY A 59 11.97 -23.33 2.18
N ALA A 60 11.26 -22.55 3.00
CA ALA A 60 9.97 -22.93 3.55
C ALA A 60 8.88 -23.03 2.46
N HIS A 61 8.85 -22.08 1.53
CA HIS A 61 7.88 -22.02 0.43
C HIS A 61 7.97 -23.26 -0.46
N ALA A 62 9.19 -23.58 -0.91
CA ALA A 62 9.43 -24.74 -1.76
C ALA A 62 8.99 -26.06 -1.09
N LYS A 63 9.29 -26.22 0.20
CA LYS A 63 8.88 -27.40 0.98
C LYS A 63 7.36 -27.48 1.15
N TRP A 64 6.72 -26.35 1.43
CA TRP A 64 5.27 -26.27 1.57
C TRP A 64 4.56 -26.59 0.24
N ARG A 65 5.00 -26.01 -0.88
CA ARG A 65 4.47 -26.32 -2.22
C ARG A 65 4.59 -27.81 -2.57
N ALA A 66 5.76 -28.41 -2.35
CA ALA A 66 5.96 -29.84 -2.58
C ALA A 66 5.10 -30.74 -1.67
N ALA A 67 4.71 -30.25 -0.49
CA ALA A 67 3.78 -30.95 0.40
C ALA A 67 2.32 -30.77 -0.03
N LEU A 68 1.95 -29.59 -0.55
CA LEU A 68 0.61 -29.31 -1.08
C LEU A 68 0.26 -30.21 -2.25
N GLU A 69 1.21 -30.46 -3.16
CA GLU A 69 1.00 -31.33 -4.33
C GLU A 69 0.67 -32.78 -3.98
N LYS A 70 0.92 -33.20 -2.73
CA LYS A 70 0.63 -34.55 -2.24
C LYS A 70 -0.76 -34.68 -1.62
N LEU A 71 -1.48 -33.57 -1.42
CA LEU A 71 -2.80 -33.58 -0.83
C LEU A 71 -3.88 -33.97 -1.87
N PRO A 72 -4.98 -34.60 -1.43
CA PRO A 72 -6.13 -34.88 -2.29
C PRO A 72 -6.74 -33.60 -2.86
N ALA A 73 -7.36 -33.70 -4.03
CA ALA A 73 -8.15 -32.61 -4.59
C ALA A 73 -9.30 -32.21 -3.63
N GLY A 74 -9.47 -30.91 -3.41
CA GLY A 74 -10.49 -30.37 -2.50
C GLY A 74 -10.09 -30.32 -1.03
N ASP A 75 -8.88 -30.77 -0.66
CA ASP A 75 -8.36 -30.55 0.70
C ASP A 75 -8.15 -29.05 0.94
N PRO A 76 -8.69 -28.46 2.03
CA PRO A 76 -8.47 -27.04 2.33
C PRO A 76 -7.01 -26.73 2.67
N ALA A 77 -6.22 -27.72 3.09
CA ALA A 77 -4.81 -27.63 3.47
C ALA A 77 -4.53 -26.74 4.69
N THR A 78 -5.52 -26.48 5.55
CA THR A 78 -5.42 -25.50 6.66
C THR A 78 -4.25 -25.75 7.59
N LYS A 79 -4.09 -26.99 8.09
CA LYS A 79 -3.01 -27.32 9.01
C LYS A 79 -1.64 -27.20 8.35
N LEU A 80 -1.50 -27.76 7.14
CA LEU A 80 -0.25 -27.73 6.38
C LEU A 80 0.20 -26.30 6.10
N THR A 81 -0.69 -25.47 5.54
CA THR A 81 -0.40 -24.07 5.23
C THR A 81 -0.10 -23.25 6.47
N ARG A 82 -0.86 -23.43 7.55
CA ARG A 82 -0.63 -22.67 8.77
C ARG A 82 0.71 -23.02 9.42
N GLU A 83 0.97 -24.29 9.66
CA GLU A 83 2.13 -24.73 10.46
C GLU A 83 3.44 -24.73 9.68
N ARG A 84 3.41 -25.03 8.37
CA ARG A 84 4.63 -25.16 7.55
C ARG A 84 4.97 -23.93 6.73
N TRP A 85 4.06 -22.96 6.64
CA TRP A 85 4.22 -21.79 5.79
C TRP A 85 3.91 -20.46 6.49
N LEU A 86 2.66 -20.24 6.91
CA LEU A 86 2.24 -18.94 7.45
C LEU A 86 2.83 -18.60 8.82
N LEU A 87 2.84 -19.54 9.77
CA LEU A 87 3.44 -19.29 11.09
C LEU A 87 4.96 -19.06 11.00
N PRO A 88 5.73 -19.84 10.20
CA PRO A 88 7.13 -19.49 9.91
C PRO A 88 7.31 -18.10 9.29
N LEU A 89 6.46 -17.71 8.33
CA LEU A 89 6.50 -16.36 7.73
C LEU A 89 6.27 -15.29 8.79
N LEU A 90 5.23 -15.44 9.61
CA LEU A 90 4.93 -14.50 10.69
C LEU A 90 6.06 -14.42 11.72
N TYR A 91 6.75 -15.52 12.00
CA TYR A 91 7.93 -15.50 12.87
C TYR A 91 9.05 -14.61 12.29
N GLU A 92 9.37 -14.74 10.99
CA GLU A 92 10.36 -13.87 10.35
C GLU A 92 9.89 -12.40 10.24
N LEU A 93 8.58 -12.16 10.21
CA LEU A 93 7.96 -10.83 10.28
C LEU A 93 7.84 -10.29 11.71
N GLY A 94 8.48 -10.92 12.69
CA GLY A 94 8.55 -10.41 14.07
C GLY A 94 7.30 -10.64 14.91
N TRP A 95 6.32 -11.43 14.44
CA TRP A 95 5.10 -11.73 15.22
C TRP A 95 5.33 -12.76 16.33
N GLY A 96 6.49 -13.40 16.36
CA GLY A 96 6.82 -14.44 17.33
C GLY A 96 5.86 -15.62 17.23
N ARG A 97 5.09 -15.88 18.30
CA ARG A 97 4.08 -16.94 18.37
C ARG A 97 2.72 -16.32 18.68
N PRO A 98 1.93 -15.96 17.65
CA PRO A 98 0.59 -15.42 17.86
C PRO A 98 -0.31 -16.37 18.66
N GLU A 99 -1.20 -15.80 19.46
CA GLU A 99 -2.18 -16.54 20.26
C GLU A 99 -3.15 -17.26 19.33
N ALA A 100 -3.37 -18.57 19.54
CA ALA A 100 -4.36 -19.33 18.79
C ALA A 100 -5.76 -19.14 19.39
N ASN A 101 -6.74 -18.80 18.54
CA ASN A 101 -8.13 -18.58 18.92
C ASN A 101 -8.98 -19.75 18.42
N SER A 102 -8.99 -20.86 19.14
CA SER A 102 -9.71 -22.09 18.74
C SER A 102 -11.22 -21.88 18.60
N GLY A 103 -11.81 -20.99 19.40
CA GLY A 103 -13.23 -20.62 19.34
C GLY A 103 -13.56 -19.45 18.42
N GLY A 104 -12.56 -18.83 17.77
CA GLY A 104 -12.73 -17.55 17.09
C GLY A 104 -12.77 -16.35 18.04
N LEU A 105 -13.10 -15.18 17.49
CA LEU A 105 -13.29 -13.94 18.22
C LEU A 105 -14.78 -13.62 18.30
N VAL A 106 -15.19 -13.10 19.46
CA VAL A 106 -16.59 -12.78 19.75
C VAL A 106 -16.73 -11.26 19.81
N VAL A 107 -17.78 -10.76 19.17
CA VAL A 107 -18.17 -9.35 19.24
C VAL A 107 -19.60 -9.29 19.78
N PRO A 108 -19.95 -8.33 20.65
CA PRO A 108 -21.31 -8.16 21.11
C PRO A 108 -22.30 -8.00 19.94
N PRO A 109 -23.56 -8.46 20.08
CA PRO A 109 -24.60 -8.22 19.08
C PRO A 109 -24.76 -6.71 18.84
N GLY A 110 -24.91 -6.34 17.56
CA GLY A 110 -25.25 -4.98 17.18
C GLY A 110 -26.71 -4.63 17.52
N LEU A 111 -27.07 -3.35 17.38
CA LEU A 111 -28.45 -2.90 17.57
C LEU A 111 -29.39 -3.66 16.62
N GLY A 112 -30.35 -4.40 17.18
CA GLY A 112 -31.33 -5.20 16.42
C GLY A 112 -30.91 -6.63 16.13
N GLU A 113 -29.70 -7.06 16.50
CA GLU A 113 -29.27 -8.45 16.42
C GLU A 113 -29.63 -9.21 17.70
N THR A 114 -30.20 -10.41 17.56
CA THR A 114 -30.60 -11.25 18.70
C THR A 114 -29.51 -12.24 19.14
N GLU A 115 -28.53 -12.50 18.27
CA GLU A 115 -27.41 -13.42 18.52
C GLU A 115 -26.09 -12.75 18.19
N ALA A 116 -25.05 -13.08 18.94
CA ALA A 116 -23.71 -12.55 18.69
C ALA A 116 -23.14 -13.16 17.41
N PRO A 117 -22.62 -12.35 16.47
CA PRO A 117 -21.95 -12.87 15.29
C PRO A 117 -20.70 -13.66 15.68
N HIS A 118 -20.48 -14.79 15.00
CA HIS A 118 -19.30 -15.62 15.19
C HIS A 118 -18.23 -15.31 14.13
N PHE A 119 -17.02 -15.01 14.57
CA PHE A 119 -15.88 -14.73 13.68
C PHE A 119 -14.77 -15.76 13.92
N PRO A 120 -14.58 -16.77 13.05
CA PRO A 120 -13.57 -17.82 13.23
C PRO A 120 -12.13 -17.33 12.89
N VAL A 121 -11.77 -16.14 13.35
CA VAL A 121 -10.41 -15.58 13.25
C VAL A 121 -9.46 -16.50 14.02
N SER A 122 -8.41 -16.95 13.36
CA SER A 122 -7.64 -18.10 13.84
C SER A 122 -6.63 -17.77 14.92
N HIS A 123 -6.06 -16.57 14.88
CA HIS A 123 -5.02 -16.11 15.78
C HIS A 123 -5.18 -14.61 16.04
N ARG A 124 -4.47 -14.11 17.04
CA ARG A 124 -4.26 -12.68 17.25
C ARG A 124 -2.88 -12.44 17.86
N LEU A 125 -2.44 -11.20 17.80
CA LEU A 125 -1.36 -10.70 18.64
C LEU A 125 -1.92 -9.56 19.48
N SER A 126 -1.78 -9.64 20.80
CA SER A 126 -2.34 -8.67 21.73
C SER A 126 -1.28 -7.83 22.43
N TRP A 127 -1.66 -6.62 22.81
CA TRP A 127 -0.85 -5.67 23.58
C TRP A 127 -1.63 -5.16 24.80
N PRO A 128 -0.96 -4.93 25.95
CA PRO A 128 0.46 -5.19 26.20
C PRO A 128 0.81 -6.68 26.30
N ASP A 129 -0.15 -7.52 26.69
CA ASP A 129 -0.03 -8.98 26.70
C ASP A 129 -1.38 -9.66 26.44
N ALA A 130 -1.37 -11.00 26.41
CA ALA A 130 -2.52 -11.84 26.11
C ALA A 130 -3.51 -12.00 27.28
N ALA A 131 -3.07 -11.73 28.52
CA ALA A 131 -3.86 -11.95 29.72
C ALA A 131 -4.88 -10.82 29.92
N ASP A 132 -4.48 -9.57 29.66
CA ASP A 132 -5.36 -8.41 29.69
C ASP A 132 -5.13 -7.49 28.47
N PRO A 133 -5.66 -7.89 27.30
CA PRO A 133 -5.37 -7.21 26.05
C PRO A 133 -6.21 -5.93 25.88
N VAL A 134 -5.54 -4.80 25.71
CA VAL A 134 -6.17 -3.51 25.42
C VAL A 134 -6.37 -3.32 23.91
N VAL A 135 -5.40 -3.77 23.13
CA VAL A 135 -5.39 -3.68 21.66
C VAL A 135 -4.92 -5.00 21.09
N TRP A 136 -5.44 -5.40 19.93
CA TRP A 136 -4.89 -6.55 19.21
C TRP A 136 -4.98 -6.43 17.69
N ALA A 137 -4.18 -7.25 17.01
CA ALA A 137 -4.24 -7.44 15.57
C ALA A 137 -4.76 -8.86 15.27
N PRO A 138 -5.98 -9.01 14.71
CA PRO A 138 -6.50 -10.31 14.27
C PRO A 138 -5.70 -10.87 13.09
N LEU A 139 -5.46 -12.18 13.13
CA LEU A 139 -4.77 -12.95 12.11
C LEU A 139 -5.66 -14.12 11.68
N HIS A 140 -6.25 -14.04 10.49
CA HIS A 140 -7.06 -15.12 9.92
C HIS A 140 -6.23 -15.92 8.91
N LEU A 141 -5.69 -17.04 9.38
CA LEU A 141 -4.77 -17.92 8.66
C LEU A 141 -5.52 -19.18 8.21
N LEU A 142 -5.80 -19.22 6.91
CA LEU A 142 -6.53 -20.25 6.21
C LEU A 142 -5.58 -21.20 5.46
N GLY A 143 -6.16 -22.25 4.89
CA GLY A 143 -5.43 -23.19 4.05
C GLY A 143 -5.41 -22.82 2.57
N ALA A 144 -4.45 -23.38 1.82
CA ALA A 144 -4.20 -23.04 0.41
C ALA A 144 -5.36 -23.39 -0.54
N GLY A 145 -6.26 -24.28 -0.12
CA GLY A 145 -7.46 -24.66 -0.86
C GLY A 145 -8.67 -23.78 -0.54
N VAL A 146 -8.53 -22.75 0.30
CA VAL A 146 -9.62 -21.84 0.69
C VAL A 146 -9.47 -20.52 -0.07
N ASP A 147 -10.50 -20.17 -0.84
CA ASP A 147 -10.58 -18.88 -1.53
C ASP A 147 -10.92 -17.75 -0.54
N LEU A 148 -10.32 -16.56 -0.74
CA LEU A 148 -10.49 -15.43 0.18
C LEU A 148 -11.76 -14.61 -0.10
N ASP A 149 -12.26 -14.63 -1.33
CA ASP A 149 -13.37 -13.79 -1.80
C ASP A 149 -14.70 -14.54 -1.90
N THR A 150 -14.67 -15.86 -1.77
CA THR A 150 -15.85 -16.73 -1.82
C THR A 150 -15.93 -17.65 -0.62
N LYS A 151 -17.14 -18.14 -0.32
CA LYS A 151 -17.32 -19.18 0.70
C LYS A 151 -16.82 -20.52 0.17
N THR A 152 -16.17 -21.30 1.03
CA THR A 152 -15.72 -22.66 0.72
C THR A 152 -16.67 -23.63 1.43
N PRO A 153 -17.41 -24.49 0.69
CA PRO A 153 -18.36 -25.43 1.29
C PRO A 153 -17.74 -26.23 2.44
N SER A 154 -18.46 -26.33 3.55
CA SER A 154 -18.04 -27.05 4.76
C SER A 154 -16.77 -26.55 5.45
N VAL A 155 -16.13 -25.48 4.96
CA VAL A 155 -14.90 -24.91 5.54
C VAL A 155 -15.14 -23.48 6.01
N THR A 156 -15.75 -22.63 5.18
CA THR A 156 -16.08 -21.24 5.52
C THR A 156 -17.55 -20.95 5.22
N ALA A 157 -18.27 -20.38 6.20
CA ALA A 157 -19.68 -20.02 6.04
C ALA A 157 -19.86 -18.74 5.19
N ARG A 158 -18.86 -17.86 5.22
CA ARG A 158 -18.81 -16.55 4.53
C ARG A 158 -17.49 -16.43 3.77
N ALA A 159 -17.43 -15.53 2.80
CA ALA A 159 -16.17 -15.13 2.18
C ALA A 159 -15.22 -14.59 3.27
N PRO A 160 -14.01 -15.14 3.43
CA PRO A 160 -13.07 -14.74 4.49
C PRO A 160 -12.74 -13.24 4.52
N GLN A 161 -12.55 -12.63 3.35
CA GLN A 161 -12.34 -11.20 3.18
C GLN A 161 -13.48 -10.39 3.82
N ALA A 162 -14.72 -10.70 3.44
CA ALA A 162 -15.90 -10.00 3.95
C ALA A 162 -16.15 -10.28 5.44
N MET A 163 -15.82 -11.49 5.92
CA MET A 163 -15.93 -11.86 7.32
C MET A 163 -14.95 -11.08 8.19
N LEU A 164 -13.68 -11.00 7.80
CA LEU A 164 -12.68 -10.25 8.57
C LEU A 164 -12.95 -8.74 8.53
N GLN A 165 -13.41 -8.21 7.39
CA GLN A 165 -13.80 -6.79 7.31
C GLN A 165 -14.97 -6.47 8.26
N ASP A 166 -15.98 -7.33 8.32
CA ASP A 166 -17.11 -7.17 9.25
C ASP A 166 -16.67 -7.26 10.71
N TYR A 167 -15.71 -8.15 11.03
CA TYR A 167 -15.10 -8.19 12.35
C TYR A 167 -14.42 -6.85 12.71
N LEU A 168 -13.53 -6.36 11.84
CA LEU A 168 -12.79 -5.10 12.08
C LEU A 168 -13.72 -3.89 12.19
N ASN A 169 -14.84 -3.89 11.48
CA ASN A 169 -15.81 -2.79 11.54
C ASN A 169 -16.66 -2.79 12.83
N ARG A 170 -16.64 -3.88 13.62
CA ARG A 170 -17.43 -4.01 14.86
C ARG A 170 -16.58 -4.08 16.12
N GLU A 171 -15.29 -4.32 16.01
CA GLU A 171 -14.38 -4.44 17.14
C GLU A 171 -13.56 -3.16 17.34
N ASP A 172 -13.80 -2.48 18.45
CA ASP A 172 -13.11 -1.23 18.77
C ASP A 172 -11.66 -1.44 19.20
N ARG A 173 -11.22 -2.66 19.53
CA ARG A 173 -9.83 -2.97 19.94
C ARG A 173 -8.92 -3.41 18.79
N ALA A 174 -9.43 -3.47 17.57
CA ALA A 174 -8.72 -3.98 16.40
C ALA A 174 -8.91 -3.10 15.18
N LEU A 175 -7.88 -2.32 14.85
CA LEU A 175 -7.92 -1.41 13.70
C LEU A 175 -7.44 -2.06 12.40
N TRP A 176 -6.45 -2.94 12.49
CA TRP A 176 -5.80 -3.61 11.36
C TRP A 176 -5.82 -5.12 11.54
N GLY A 177 -6.04 -5.85 10.46
CA GLY A 177 -6.04 -7.31 10.44
C GLY A 177 -5.26 -7.89 9.27
N VAL A 178 -4.76 -9.11 9.46
CA VAL A 178 -4.10 -9.87 8.39
C VAL A 178 -4.95 -11.08 8.02
N LEU A 179 -5.18 -11.25 6.73
CA LEU A 179 -5.87 -12.39 6.14
C LEU A 179 -4.92 -13.11 5.19
N SER A 180 -4.80 -14.43 5.30
CA SER A 180 -4.03 -15.18 4.30
C SER A 180 -4.49 -16.62 4.18
N ASN A 181 -4.44 -17.14 2.95
CA ASN A 181 -4.59 -18.57 2.64
C ASN A 181 -3.25 -19.22 2.26
N GLY A 182 -2.11 -18.54 2.47
CA GLY A 182 -0.79 -19.02 2.09
C GLY A 182 -0.37 -18.69 0.66
N ARG A 183 -1.32 -18.51 -0.27
CA ARG A 183 -1.04 -18.05 -1.64
C ARG A 183 -1.05 -16.54 -1.74
N VAL A 184 -1.99 -15.92 -1.06
CA VAL A 184 -2.18 -14.47 -1.01
C VAL A 184 -2.25 -14.03 0.45
N LEU A 185 -1.70 -12.87 0.75
CA LEU A 185 -1.83 -12.19 2.04
C LEU A 185 -2.45 -10.81 1.84
N ARG A 186 -3.45 -10.48 2.65
CA ARG A 186 -4.11 -9.19 2.64
C ARG A 186 -4.00 -8.51 4.00
N LEU A 187 -3.65 -7.23 3.95
CA LEU A 187 -3.71 -6.30 5.06
C LEU A 187 -5.01 -5.50 4.95
N LEU A 188 -5.89 -5.67 5.93
CA LEU A 188 -7.19 -5.00 6.03
C LEU A 188 -7.16 -3.98 7.16
N ARG A 189 -7.98 -2.96 7.03
CA ARG A 189 -8.24 -1.94 8.05
C ARG A 189 -9.74 -1.85 8.26
N ASP A 190 -10.18 -1.46 9.45
CA ASP A 190 -11.54 -0.95 9.65
C ASP A 190 -11.92 0.07 8.56
N ALA A 191 -13.18 0.03 8.15
CA ALA A 191 -13.69 0.88 7.09
C ALA A 191 -15.02 1.48 7.50
N SER A 192 -15.08 2.82 7.52
CA SER A 192 -16.32 3.57 7.70
C SER A 192 -17.22 3.56 6.46
N ALA A 193 -16.67 3.24 5.28
CA ALA A 193 -17.39 3.18 4.02
C ALA A 193 -17.77 1.73 3.64
N LEU A 194 -19.07 1.44 3.60
CA LEU A 194 -19.61 0.10 3.31
C LEU A 194 -19.58 -0.30 1.82
N THR A 195 -19.23 0.61 0.91
CA THR A 195 -19.50 0.44 -0.53
C THR A 195 -18.33 -0.11 -1.36
N ARG A 196 -17.09 -0.06 -0.86
CA ARG A 196 -15.90 -0.50 -1.61
C ARG A 196 -14.92 -1.23 -0.71
N GLN A 197 -14.39 -2.34 -1.20
CA GLN A 197 -13.31 -3.06 -0.54
C GLN A 197 -12.06 -2.18 -0.44
N SER A 198 -11.30 -2.38 0.64
CA SER A 198 -10.13 -1.58 0.94
C SER A 198 -9.08 -2.45 1.64
N PHE A 199 -7.96 -2.73 0.96
CA PHE A 199 -6.91 -3.62 1.47
C PHE A 199 -5.60 -3.44 0.67
N ALA A 200 -4.47 -3.84 1.26
CA ALA A 200 -3.24 -4.10 0.51
C ALA A 200 -3.05 -5.62 0.39
N GLU A 201 -2.71 -6.10 -0.79
CA GLU A 201 -2.59 -7.51 -1.15
C GLU A 201 -1.18 -7.82 -1.63
N PHE A 202 -0.68 -8.97 -1.21
CA PHE A 202 0.62 -9.53 -1.57
C PHE A 202 0.40 -10.93 -2.13
N ASP A 203 0.76 -11.15 -3.38
CA ASP A 203 0.74 -12.46 -4.01
C ASP A 203 2.00 -13.24 -3.59
N LEU A 204 1.88 -14.06 -2.56
CA LEU A 204 2.98 -14.84 -2.00
C LEU A 204 3.48 -15.88 -3.02
N ASP A 205 2.56 -16.50 -3.76
CA ASP A 205 2.92 -17.47 -4.80
C ASP A 205 3.84 -16.80 -5.83
N ALA A 206 3.48 -15.62 -6.34
CA ALA A 206 4.30 -14.86 -7.28
C ALA A 206 5.62 -14.38 -6.66
N ILE A 207 5.59 -13.81 -5.44
CA ILE A 207 6.79 -13.32 -4.74
C ILE A 207 7.86 -14.41 -4.66
N PHE A 208 7.50 -15.61 -4.20
CA PHE A 208 8.48 -16.66 -3.96
C PHE A 208 8.76 -17.55 -5.18
N THR A 209 7.79 -17.73 -6.09
CA THR A 209 8.01 -18.52 -7.32
C THR A 209 8.87 -17.76 -8.32
N ASP A 210 8.59 -16.47 -8.52
CA ASP A 210 9.33 -15.62 -9.46
C ASP A 210 10.51 -14.91 -8.79
N GLN A 211 10.79 -15.22 -7.53
CA GLN A 211 11.90 -14.69 -6.74
C GLN A 211 11.97 -13.15 -6.70
N LEU A 212 10.81 -12.52 -6.49
CA LEU A 212 10.65 -11.08 -6.46
C LEU A 212 11.11 -10.50 -5.11
N TYR A 213 12.42 -10.37 -4.92
CA TYR A 213 13.00 -9.88 -3.67
C TYR A 213 12.53 -8.45 -3.30
N ALA A 214 12.32 -7.57 -4.29
CA ALA A 214 11.84 -6.21 -4.06
C ALA A 214 10.42 -6.21 -3.46
N ASP A 215 9.53 -7.07 -3.96
CA ASP A 215 8.17 -7.24 -3.47
C ASP A 215 8.16 -7.88 -2.07
N PHE A 216 9.02 -8.88 -1.82
CA PHE A 216 9.20 -9.45 -0.48
C PHE A 216 9.68 -8.40 0.52
N ARG A 217 10.60 -7.53 0.11
CA ARG A 217 11.09 -6.43 0.95
C ARG A 217 9.96 -5.51 1.38
N VAL A 218 9.05 -5.15 0.48
CA VAL A 218 7.85 -4.36 0.83
C VAL A 218 6.95 -5.12 1.79
N LEU A 219 6.72 -6.42 1.54
CA LEU A 219 5.95 -7.28 2.43
C LEU A 219 6.56 -7.26 3.84
N PHE A 220 7.87 -7.46 3.96
CA PHE A 220 8.58 -7.42 5.24
C PHE A 220 8.36 -6.10 5.98
N LEU A 221 8.61 -4.97 5.30
CA LEU A 221 8.53 -3.65 5.90
C LEU A 221 7.09 -3.29 6.33
N THR A 222 6.09 -3.75 5.59
CA THR A 222 4.68 -3.39 5.82
C THR A 222 4.01 -4.31 6.83
N LEU A 223 4.31 -5.62 6.81
CA LEU A 223 3.65 -6.63 7.63
C LEU A 223 4.45 -7.00 8.88
N HIS A 224 5.57 -6.31 9.18
CA HIS A 224 6.29 -6.53 10.42
C HIS A 224 5.39 -6.25 11.63
N ALA A 225 5.41 -7.09 12.66
CA ALA A 225 4.51 -6.97 13.82
C ALA A 225 4.60 -5.61 14.53
N SER A 226 5.81 -5.01 14.56
CA SER A 226 6.01 -3.68 15.14
C SER A 226 5.23 -2.56 14.44
N ARG A 227 4.70 -2.79 13.24
CA ARG A 227 3.87 -1.81 12.53
C ARG A 227 2.45 -1.67 13.13
N PHE A 228 1.99 -2.72 13.80
CA PHE A 228 0.66 -2.83 14.41
C PHE A 228 0.66 -2.40 15.88
N ALA A 229 1.81 -2.50 16.55
CA ALA A 229 1.93 -2.16 17.95
C ALA A 229 1.57 -0.68 18.20
N PRO A 230 0.67 -0.40 19.17
CA PRO A 230 0.43 0.95 19.64
C PRO A 230 1.73 1.63 20.06
N GLN A 231 1.87 2.90 19.75
CA GLN A 231 2.98 3.72 20.22
C GLN A 231 2.55 4.43 21.51
N LEU A 232 3.44 4.54 22.49
CA LEU A 232 3.20 5.49 23.58
C LEU A 232 3.34 6.91 23.01
N ASP A 233 2.50 7.83 23.45
CA ASP A 233 2.64 9.24 23.09
C ASP A 233 3.99 9.77 23.57
N GLU A 234 4.58 10.75 22.86
CA GLU A 234 5.93 11.23 23.17
C GLU A 234 6.07 11.77 24.60
N LYS A 235 4.99 12.33 25.17
CA LYS A 235 4.97 12.81 26.55
C LYS A 235 5.07 11.64 27.53
N THR A 236 4.26 10.59 27.38
CA THR A 236 4.37 9.42 28.27
C THR A 236 5.59 8.58 27.99
N ALA A 237 6.05 8.44 26.75
CA ALA A 237 7.30 7.76 26.44
C ALA A 237 8.50 8.46 27.14
N LYS A 238 8.49 9.80 27.19
CA LYS A 238 9.50 10.59 27.91
C LYS A 238 9.35 10.45 29.43
N ALA A 239 8.13 10.44 29.96
CA ALA A 239 7.85 10.22 31.38
C ALA A 239 8.25 8.80 31.84
N ALA A 240 7.91 7.77 31.08
CA ALA A 240 8.29 6.38 31.34
C ALA A 240 9.81 6.18 31.26
N LYS A 241 10.48 6.83 30.30
CA LYS A 241 11.94 6.81 30.20
C LYS A 241 12.62 7.56 31.35
N LYS A 242 11.99 8.63 31.87
CA LYS A 242 12.43 9.37 33.05
C LYS A 242 12.26 8.53 34.32
N ALA A 243 11.09 7.90 34.51
CA ALA A 243 10.82 7.00 35.63
C ALA A 243 11.76 5.77 35.64
N ALA A 244 12.04 5.18 34.47
CA ALA A 244 13.00 4.07 34.35
C ALA A 244 14.47 4.50 34.56
N ALA A 245 14.77 5.80 34.51
CA ALA A 245 16.08 6.36 34.80
C ALA A 245 16.20 6.89 36.25
N GLU A 246 15.08 7.12 36.93
CA GLU A 246 14.98 7.63 38.30
C GLU A 246 14.84 6.53 39.37
N ASP A 247 14.90 5.25 38.98
CA ASP A 247 14.93 4.08 39.89
C ASP A 247 16.23 3.99 40.74
N THR A 248 16.92 5.11 40.96
CA THR A 248 18.07 5.25 41.86
C THR A 248 17.96 6.36 42.90
N ASP A 249 16.87 7.14 43.00
CA ASP A 249 16.70 8.00 44.17
C ASP A 249 15.23 8.29 44.50
N ALA A 250 14.80 7.84 45.67
CA ALA A 250 13.45 8.03 46.18
C ALA A 250 13.30 9.46 46.70
N GLY A 251 12.55 10.28 45.97
CA GLY A 251 12.07 11.58 46.43
C GLY A 251 10.59 11.71 46.10
N ASP A 252 9.76 11.78 47.14
CA ASP A 252 8.34 12.09 47.07
C ASP A 252 8.15 13.46 46.40
N ASP A 253 7.54 13.49 45.22
CA ASP A 253 6.85 14.67 44.70
C ASP A 253 5.46 14.24 44.22
N GLU A 254 4.46 14.84 44.88
CA GLU A 254 3.02 14.64 44.70
C GLU A 254 2.52 15.20 43.34
N ASP A 255 1.47 14.54 42.83
CA ASP A 255 0.51 15.02 41.83
C ASP A 255 1.04 15.45 40.44
N ALA A 256 1.46 14.46 39.65
CA ALA A 256 1.19 14.49 38.22
C ALA A 256 -0.07 13.67 37.95
N ASP A 257 -1.11 14.29 37.42
CA ASP A 257 -2.22 13.62 36.72
C ASP A 257 -1.62 12.77 35.59
N LEU A 258 -1.16 11.58 35.94
CA LEU A 258 -0.79 10.52 35.01
C LEU A 258 -2.12 9.95 34.54
N ASP A 259 -2.78 10.64 33.60
CA ASP A 259 -3.70 9.99 32.67
C ASP A 259 -3.00 8.69 32.26
N GLN A 260 -3.50 7.55 32.75
CA GLN A 260 -2.90 6.26 32.47
C GLN A 260 -2.66 6.21 30.97
N ALA A 261 -1.43 5.96 30.54
CA ALA A 261 -1.09 5.95 29.14
C ALA A 261 -1.72 4.74 28.46
N VAL A 262 -3.02 4.83 28.21
CA VAL A 262 -3.80 3.82 27.55
C VAL A 262 -3.29 3.78 26.10
N PRO A 263 -2.78 2.63 25.64
CA PRO A 263 -2.40 2.44 24.25
C PRO A 263 -3.56 2.85 23.33
N ARG A 264 -3.36 3.88 22.50
CA ARG A 264 -4.37 4.29 21.52
C ARG A 264 -4.14 3.56 20.21
N LEU A 265 -5.19 3.07 19.58
CA LEU A 265 -5.12 2.29 18.33
C LEU A 265 -4.69 3.13 17.13
N ASP A 266 -5.07 4.40 17.15
CA ASP A 266 -4.89 5.37 16.07
C ASP A 266 -3.43 5.85 15.92
N ASN A 267 -2.55 5.48 16.84
CA ASN A 267 -1.17 5.94 16.87
C ASN A 267 -0.14 4.89 16.39
N CYS A 268 -0.59 3.70 15.98
CA CYS A 268 0.30 2.67 15.45
C CYS A 268 1.00 3.14 14.16
N LEU A 269 2.13 2.51 13.81
CA LEU A 269 2.92 2.96 12.67
C LEU A 269 2.18 2.81 11.33
N LEU A 270 1.33 1.80 11.16
CA LEU A 270 0.49 1.68 9.97
C LEU A 270 -0.48 2.84 9.79
N GLU A 271 -1.11 3.34 10.87
CA GLU A 271 -1.97 4.52 10.77
C GLU A 271 -1.15 5.76 10.43
N ARG A 272 0.02 5.93 11.04
CA ARG A 272 0.91 7.05 10.68
C ARG A 272 1.34 6.98 9.22
N TRP A 273 1.60 5.78 8.69
CA TRP A 273 1.93 5.57 7.28
C TRP A 273 0.76 5.92 6.38
N ARG A 274 -0.44 5.46 6.73
CA ARG A 274 -1.69 5.77 6.02
C ARG A 274 -1.92 7.28 5.97
N THR A 275 -1.91 7.98 7.10
CA THR A 275 -2.13 9.43 7.18
C THR A 275 -1.07 10.19 6.38
N THR A 276 0.20 9.85 6.54
CA THR A 276 1.30 10.47 5.77
C THR A 276 1.08 10.29 4.26
N ALA A 277 0.69 9.10 3.81
CA ALA A 277 0.45 8.83 2.40
C ALA A 277 -0.79 9.57 1.87
N ILE A 278 -1.86 9.73 2.66
CA ILE A 278 -3.04 10.52 2.30
C ILE A 278 -2.65 12.00 2.13
N ASP A 279 -1.93 12.57 3.10
CA ASP A 279 -1.50 13.98 3.06
C ASP A 279 -0.56 14.26 1.89
N ASP A 280 0.33 13.33 1.58
CA ASP A 280 1.21 13.41 0.41
C ASP A 280 0.45 13.27 -0.90
N GLY A 281 -0.53 12.37 -0.98
CA GLY A 281 -1.42 12.26 -2.14
C GLY A 281 -2.22 13.54 -2.38
N ALA A 282 -2.72 14.17 -1.30
CA ALA A 282 -3.42 15.44 -1.38
C ALA A 282 -2.51 16.58 -1.87
N ARG A 283 -1.28 16.67 -1.34
CA ARG A 283 -0.27 17.64 -1.80
C ARG A 283 0.13 17.42 -3.26
N ALA A 284 0.34 16.18 -3.68
CA ALA A 284 0.66 15.85 -5.06
C ALA A 284 -0.47 16.26 -6.02
N MET A 285 -1.74 16.07 -5.64
CA MET A 285 -2.88 16.53 -6.43
C MET A 285 -2.97 18.05 -6.53
N LEU A 286 -2.67 18.79 -5.45
CA LEU A 286 -2.62 20.26 -5.49
C LEU A 286 -1.53 20.74 -6.44
N ASN A 287 -0.31 20.19 -6.32
CA ASN A 287 0.79 20.54 -7.22
C ASN A 287 0.49 20.19 -8.69
N LEU A 288 -0.16 19.05 -8.93
CA LEU A 288 -0.59 18.66 -10.28
C LEU A 288 -1.62 19.66 -10.84
N ARG A 289 -2.58 20.11 -10.02
CA ARG A 289 -3.55 21.13 -10.43
C ARG A 289 -2.84 22.42 -10.84
N ASP A 290 -1.90 22.90 -10.04
CA ASP A 290 -1.17 24.13 -10.33
C ASP A 290 -0.28 23.98 -11.58
N GLY A 291 0.40 22.84 -11.71
CA GLY A 291 1.18 22.50 -12.91
C GLY A 291 0.34 22.42 -14.18
N VAL A 292 -0.87 21.85 -14.10
CA VAL A 292 -1.83 21.84 -15.21
C VAL A 292 -2.28 23.26 -15.55
N ALA A 293 -2.59 24.09 -14.57
CA ALA A 293 -2.98 25.48 -14.83
C ALA A 293 -1.89 26.24 -15.60
N VAL A 294 -0.63 26.12 -15.19
CA VAL A 294 0.52 26.69 -15.90
C VAL A 294 0.65 26.10 -17.31
N ALA A 295 0.57 24.78 -17.45
CA ALA A 295 0.66 24.12 -18.75
C ALA A 295 -0.42 24.59 -19.74
N LEU A 296 -1.67 24.75 -19.27
CA LEU A 296 -2.76 25.27 -20.10
C LEU A 296 -2.47 26.72 -20.55
N GLN A 297 -1.90 27.54 -19.67
CA GLN A 297 -1.54 28.91 -20.01
C GLN A 297 -0.41 28.97 -21.05
N GLU A 298 0.66 28.18 -20.87
CA GLU A 298 1.79 28.14 -21.80
C GLU A 298 1.38 27.57 -23.16
N LEU A 299 0.64 26.44 -23.19
CA LEU A 299 0.14 25.85 -24.42
C LEU A 299 -0.83 26.80 -25.13
N GLY A 300 -1.79 27.38 -24.41
CA GLY A 300 -2.76 28.32 -24.97
C GLY A 300 -2.07 29.56 -25.55
N THR A 301 -1.13 30.15 -24.81
CA THR A 301 -0.34 31.30 -25.28
C THR A 301 0.48 30.94 -26.51
N GLY A 302 1.15 29.77 -26.51
CA GLY A 302 1.91 29.26 -27.64
C GLY A 302 1.05 29.09 -28.89
N PHE A 303 -0.12 28.42 -28.78
CA PHE A 303 -1.00 28.22 -29.93
C PHE A 303 -1.58 29.52 -30.47
N VAL A 304 -1.99 30.46 -29.60
CA VAL A 304 -2.58 31.73 -30.04
C VAL A 304 -1.53 32.69 -30.61
N SER A 305 -0.32 32.71 -30.04
CA SER A 305 0.75 33.62 -30.49
C SER A 305 1.46 33.17 -31.77
N HIS A 306 1.37 31.88 -32.13
CA HIS A 306 2.06 31.37 -33.31
C HIS A 306 1.52 31.99 -34.62
N PRO A 307 2.37 32.58 -35.49
CA PRO A 307 1.91 33.32 -36.67
C PRO A 307 1.06 32.49 -37.64
N ALA A 308 1.39 31.20 -37.80
CA ALA A 308 0.68 30.29 -38.72
C ALA A 308 -0.73 29.90 -38.24
N ASN A 309 -1.09 30.12 -36.97
CA ASN A 309 -2.39 29.75 -36.42
C ASN A 309 -3.46 30.83 -36.66
N THR A 310 -3.56 31.33 -37.90
CA THR A 310 -4.56 32.33 -38.31
C THR A 310 -5.98 31.80 -38.14
N ALA A 311 -6.25 30.58 -38.62
CA ALA A 311 -7.58 29.96 -38.52
C ALA A 311 -8.08 29.83 -37.07
N LEU A 312 -7.18 29.50 -36.13
CA LEU A 312 -7.50 29.47 -34.70
C LEU A 312 -7.88 30.86 -34.18
N ARG A 313 -7.08 31.88 -34.50
CA ARG A 313 -7.34 33.27 -34.09
C ARG A 313 -8.64 33.81 -34.66
N ASP A 314 -8.93 33.50 -35.93
CA ASP A 314 -10.17 33.90 -36.59
C ASP A 314 -11.38 33.23 -35.93
N THR A 315 -11.27 31.93 -35.58
CA THR A 315 -12.31 31.18 -34.87
C THR A 315 -12.57 31.76 -33.49
N LEU A 316 -11.52 32.08 -32.73
CA LEU A 316 -11.62 32.70 -31.41
C LEU A 316 -12.24 34.10 -31.47
N ALA A 317 -11.99 34.86 -32.55
CA ALA A 317 -12.57 36.18 -32.75
C ALA A 317 -14.05 36.13 -33.18
N ALA A 318 -14.47 35.05 -33.85
CA ALA A 318 -15.81 34.93 -34.43
C ALA A 318 -16.89 34.45 -33.46
N ALA A 319 -16.53 33.68 -32.42
CA ALA A 319 -17.49 33.06 -31.50
C ALA A 319 -17.23 33.45 -30.03
N ALA A 320 -18.30 33.85 -29.33
CA ALA A 320 -18.22 34.36 -27.97
C ALA A 320 -17.91 33.28 -26.90
N ASP A 321 -18.06 32.00 -27.23
CA ASP A 321 -17.80 30.84 -26.36
C ASP A 321 -16.57 30.02 -26.79
N ALA A 322 -15.83 30.48 -27.80
CA ALA A 322 -14.65 29.81 -28.31
C ALA A 322 -13.51 29.69 -27.28
N ASP A 323 -13.51 30.55 -26.25
CA ASP A 323 -12.60 30.48 -25.10
C ASP A 323 -12.80 29.19 -24.29
N LYS A 324 -14.05 28.78 -24.07
CA LYS A 324 -14.40 27.54 -23.38
C LYS A 324 -14.04 26.31 -24.20
N ASP A 325 -14.21 26.38 -25.51
CA ASP A 325 -13.83 25.30 -26.43
C ASP A 325 -12.32 25.14 -26.49
N LEU A 326 -11.56 26.25 -26.55
CA LEU A 326 -10.11 26.23 -26.44
C LEU A 326 -9.67 25.64 -25.10
N HIS A 327 -10.29 26.04 -23.99
CA HIS A 327 -9.98 25.48 -22.68
C HIS A 327 -10.19 23.95 -22.62
N ARG A 328 -11.31 23.44 -23.17
CA ARG A 328 -11.56 21.98 -23.25
C ARG A 328 -10.52 21.28 -24.13
N ALA A 329 -10.14 21.86 -25.27
CA ALA A 329 -9.12 21.31 -26.15
C ALA A 329 -7.74 21.25 -25.46
N LEU A 330 -7.35 22.31 -24.76
CA LEU A 330 -6.11 22.36 -23.98
C LEU A 330 -6.11 21.32 -22.85
N LEU A 331 -7.25 21.13 -22.16
CA LEU A 331 -7.40 20.09 -21.14
C LEU A 331 -7.24 18.69 -21.72
N HIS A 332 -7.78 18.41 -22.91
CA HIS A 332 -7.56 17.13 -23.59
C HIS A 332 -6.08 16.90 -23.90
N ILE A 333 -5.36 17.92 -24.39
CA ILE A 333 -3.91 17.83 -24.65
C ILE A 333 -3.15 17.57 -23.35
N ALA A 334 -3.42 18.35 -22.29
CA ALA A 334 -2.79 18.17 -20.99
C ALA A 334 -3.06 16.78 -20.40
N TYR A 335 -4.29 16.27 -20.51
CA TYR A 335 -4.64 14.92 -20.06
C TYR A 335 -3.91 13.83 -20.86
N ARG A 336 -3.85 13.94 -22.20
CA ARG A 336 -3.08 13.02 -23.05
C ARG A 336 -1.60 13.00 -22.64
N LEU A 337 -1.01 14.17 -22.40
CA LEU A 337 0.37 14.28 -21.91
C LEU A 337 0.56 13.62 -20.54
N ILE A 338 -0.33 13.87 -19.57
CA ILE A 338 -0.25 13.24 -18.24
C ILE A 338 -0.31 11.71 -18.36
N VAL A 339 -1.24 11.18 -19.16
CA VAL A 339 -1.34 9.74 -19.40
C VAL A 339 -0.07 9.21 -20.05
N LEU A 340 0.45 9.90 -21.06
CA LEU A 340 1.66 9.48 -21.77
C LEU A 340 2.90 9.53 -20.87
N PHE A 341 3.04 10.54 -20.01
CA PHE A 341 4.11 10.60 -18.99
C PHE A 341 4.07 9.35 -18.10
N VAL A 342 2.89 8.99 -17.62
CA VAL A 342 2.70 7.82 -16.75
C VAL A 342 2.96 6.51 -17.49
N VAL A 343 2.53 6.40 -18.75
CA VAL A 343 2.72 5.19 -19.57
C VAL A 343 4.20 4.98 -19.90
N GLU A 344 4.92 6.05 -20.26
CA GLU A 344 6.35 6.02 -20.53
C GLU A 344 7.18 5.72 -19.28
N ASP A 345 6.94 6.45 -18.18
CA ASP A 345 7.72 6.31 -16.95
C ASP A 345 7.53 4.92 -16.30
N ARG A 346 6.48 4.19 -16.69
CA ARG A 346 6.18 2.82 -16.23
C ARG A 346 6.52 1.72 -17.25
N ASP A 347 7.18 2.06 -18.36
CA ASP A 347 7.50 1.15 -19.48
C ASP A 347 6.28 0.32 -19.98
N LEU A 348 5.09 0.95 -19.99
CA LEU A 348 3.84 0.29 -20.39
C LEU A 348 3.49 0.48 -21.86
N LEU A 349 4.24 1.32 -22.58
CA LEU A 349 3.94 1.67 -23.96
C LEU A 349 4.19 0.50 -24.92
N HIS A 350 5.26 -0.25 -24.68
CA HIS A 350 5.76 -1.25 -25.62
C HIS A 350 5.33 -2.67 -25.22
N PRO A 351 4.82 -3.48 -26.17
CA PRO A 351 4.58 -4.89 -25.89
C PRO A 351 5.91 -5.63 -25.64
N ALA A 352 5.82 -6.81 -25.00
CA ALA A 352 6.99 -7.57 -24.56
C ALA A 352 7.90 -8.03 -25.72
N ASP A 353 7.36 -8.14 -26.93
CA ASP A 353 8.05 -8.53 -28.16
C ASP A 353 8.61 -7.35 -28.97
N ALA A 354 8.43 -6.11 -28.51
CA ALA A 354 8.94 -4.92 -29.18
C ALA A 354 10.47 -4.94 -29.28
N SER A 355 10.99 -4.80 -30.51
CA SER A 355 12.43 -4.82 -30.75
C SER A 355 13.16 -3.66 -30.05
N ALA A 356 14.41 -3.91 -29.62
CA ALA A 356 15.25 -2.89 -28.99
C ALA A 356 15.46 -1.66 -29.89
N ALA A 357 15.52 -1.84 -31.21
CA ALA A 357 15.66 -0.75 -32.16
C ALA A 357 14.41 0.16 -32.19
N ALA A 358 13.21 -0.42 -32.16
CA ALA A 358 11.96 0.34 -32.13
C ALA A 358 11.79 1.13 -30.81
N ARG A 359 12.10 0.49 -29.68
CA ARG A 359 12.09 1.14 -28.36
C ARG A 359 13.04 2.34 -28.32
N ARG A 360 14.26 2.18 -28.86
CA ARG A 360 15.25 3.26 -28.94
C ARG A 360 14.80 4.41 -29.83
N LEU A 361 14.26 4.12 -31.01
CA LEU A 361 13.76 5.13 -31.94
C LEU A 361 12.62 5.95 -31.31
N TYR A 362 11.69 5.29 -30.61
CA TYR A 362 10.67 5.99 -29.84
C TYR A 362 11.27 6.89 -28.77
N ALA A 363 12.16 6.34 -27.93
CA ALA A 363 12.81 7.07 -26.85
C ALA A 363 13.57 8.32 -27.35
N ASP A 364 14.28 8.20 -28.47
CA ASP A 364 15.14 9.24 -29.01
C ASP A 364 14.35 10.38 -29.70
N TYR A 365 13.20 10.10 -30.32
CA TYR A 365 12.51 11.07 -31.18
C TYR A 365 11.08 11.43 -30.77
N PHE A 366 10.31 10.46 -30.27
CA PHE A 366 8.87 10.61 -30.03
C PHE A 366 8.49 10.69 -28.55
N SER A 367 9.39 10.30 -27.66
CA SER A 367 9.10 10.24 -26.23
C SER A 367 8.80 11.62 -25.63
N THR A 368 7.89 11.66 -24.67
CA THR A 368 7.69 12.84 -23.84
C THR A 368 8.90 13.13 -22.95
N ALA A 369 9.74 12.13 -22.65
CA ALA A 369 11.02 12.35 -21.98
C ALA A 369 11.91 13.34 -22.75
N ARG A 370 11.90 13.27 -24.10
CA ARG A 370 12.57 14.28 -24.94
C ARG A 370 11.95 15.67 -24.76
N LEU A 371 10.62 15.80 -24.82
CA LEU A 371 9.93 17.08 -24.61
C LEU A 371 10.24 17.69 -23.24
N ARG A 372 10.21 16.88 -22.17
CA ARG A 372 10.51 17.30 -20.80
C ARG A 372 11.94 17.82 -20.65
N ARG A 373 12.91 17.15 -21.29
CA ARG A 373 14.32 17.58 -21.31
C ARG A 373 14.47 18.92 -22.04
N LEU A 374 13.88 19.04 -23.23
CA LEU A 374 13.93 20.29 -24.01
C LEU A 374 13.23 21.46 -23.31
N ALA A 375 12.16 21.20 -22.55
CA ALA A 375 11.48 22.23 -21.76
C ALA A 375 12.36 22.81 -20.62
N GLY A 376 13.40 22.08 -20.19
CA GLY A 376 14.38 22.55 -19.20
C GLY A 376 15.59 23.25 -19.81
N GLU A 377 15.72 23.26 -21.14
CA GLU A 377 16.83 23.90 -21.86
C GLU A 377 16.40 25.30 -22.35
N PRO A 378 17.34 26.25 -22.51
CA PRO A 378 17.03 27.55 -23.09
C PRO A 378 16.40 27.39 -24.47
N ILE A 379 15.25 28.04 -24.65
CA ILE A 379 14.33 27.95 -25.79
C ILE A 379 15.04 27.70 -27.12
N GLY A 380 14.73 26.55 -27.74
CA GLY A 380 15.05 26.24 -29.14
C GLY A 380 14.21 27.07 -30.13
N GLY A 381 14.57 27.03 -31.41
CA GLY A 381 13.97 27.85 -32.46
C GLY A 381 12.43 27.72 -32.63
N TRP A 382 11.86 28.55 -33.51
CA TRP A 382 10.40 28.68 -33.73
C TRP A 382 9.81 27.52 -34.56
N HIS A 383 10.39 26.32 -34.46
CA HIS A 383 9.99 25.17 -35.24
C HIS A 383 8.82 24.45 -34.57
N THR A 384 7.88 23.96 -35.37
CA THR A 384 6.67 23.23 -34.93
C THR A 384 6.86 21.71 -34.97
N ASP A 385 8.05 21.22 -35.27
CA ASP A 385 8.40 19.81 -35.42
C ASP A 385 8.12 19.00 -34.14
N LEU A 386 8.32 19.62 -32.97
CA LEU A 386 7.98 19.00 -31.69
C LEU A 386 6.49 18.71 -31.53
N TRP A 387 5.64 19.62 -32.02
CA TRP A 387 4.19 19.45 -31.97
C TRP A 387 3.75 18.38 -32.96
N GLU A 388 4.26 18.41 -34.19
CA GLU A 388 3.97 17.40 -35.21
C GLU A 388 4.40 15.99 -34.78
N ALA A 389 5.58 15.86 -34.15
CA ALA A 389 6.04 14.60 -33.59
C ALA A 389 5.12 14.10 -32.46
N HIS A 390 4.59 15.00 -31.63
CA HIS A 390 3.66 14.62 -30.56
C HIS A 390 2.30 14.15 -31.11
N GLN A 391 1.82 14.74 -32.20
CA GLN A 391 0.58 14.32 -32.85
C GLN A 391 0.68 12.88 -33.36
N ILE A 392 1.82 12.46 -33.92
CA ILE A 392 2.05 11.07 -34.37
C ILE A 392 1.83 10.03 -33.25
N VAL A 393 2.06 10.41 -32.00
CA VAL A 393 1.92 9.50 -30.84
C VAL A 393 0.49 9.52 -30.29
N THR A 394 -0.26 10.60 -30.49
CA THR A 394 -1.53 10.86 -29.78
C THR A 394 -2.77 10.93 -30.66
N ASP A 395 -2.60 11.01 -31.97
CA ASP A 395 -3.65 10.89 -33.00
C ASP A 395 -3.61 9.49 -33.63
#